data_AF-A0A268TQ37-F1
#
_entry.id   AF-A0A268TQ37-F1
#
_cell.length_a   1.000
_cell.length_b   1.000
_cell.length_c   1.000
_cell.angle_alpha   90.00
_cell.angle_beta   90.00
_cell.angle_gamma   90.00
#
_symmetry.space_group_name_H-M   'P 1'
#
loop_
_entity.id
_entity.type
_entity.pdbx_description
1 polymer ?
#
loop_
_entity_poly.entity_id
_entity_poly.type
_entity_poly.pdbx_seq_one_letter_code
_entity_poly.pdbx_strand_id
1 'polypeptide(L)' 'MGVWGKVTYFYRRQERFWHLLVGLPSYDRYLEHMAKNHPDKIPKTRKEFFIEVQEARYGSNGTKKC' A
#
# COMPACT_ATOMS: atom_id res chain seq x y z
N MET A 1 18.80 13.92 24.55
CA MET A 1 18.34 12.96 23.53
C MET A 1 17.03 13.46 22.95
N GLY A 2 17.15 14.38 22.00
CA GLY A 2 16.07 15.25 21.56
C GLY A 2 15.19 14.63 20.48
N VAL A 3 13.88 14.87 20.61
CA VAL A 3 12.86 15.23 19.59
C VAL A 3 12.69 14.35 18.32
N TRP A 4 13.73 13.68 17.82
CA TRP A 4 13.74 12.91 16.56
C TRP A 4 13.02 11.56 16.64
N GLY A 5 12.96 10.93 17.82
CA GLY A 5 12.26 9.64 17.99
C GLY A 5 10.73 9.76 18.00
N LYS A 6 10.17 10.93 18.32
CA LYS A 6 8.72 11.16 18.38
C LYS A 6 8.10 11.43 17.00
N VAL A 7 8.87 12.04 16.10
CA VAL A 7 8.42 12.37 14.74
C VAL A 7 8.12 11.09 13.96
N THR A 8 9.01 10.10 14.00
CA THR A 8 8.86 8.84 13.26
C THR A 8 7.69 7.98 13.75
N TYR A 9 7.36 8.02 15.05
CA TYR A 9 6.20 7.31 15.59
C TYR A 9 4.87 7.90 15.10
N PHE A 10 4.81 9.22 14.94
CA PHE A 10 3.59 9.91 14.52
C PHE A 10 3.26 9.66 13.04
N TYR A 11 4.28 9.58 12.17
CA TYR A 11 4.08 9.23 10.76
C TYR A 11 3.40 7.87 10.58
N ARG A 12 3.81 6.86 11.36
CA ARG A 12 3.31 5.48 11.21
C ARG A 12 1.83 5.29 11.53
N ARG A 13 1.22 6.21 12.30
CA ARG A 13 -0.21 6.13 12.66
C ARG A 13 -1.12 6.81 11.64
N GLN A 14 -0.62 7.81 10.94
CA GLN A 14 -1.42 8.65 10.05
C GLN A 14 -1.54 8.09 8.63
N GLU A 15 -0.63 7.21 8.20
CA GLU A 15 -0.62 6.64 6.84
C GLU A 15 -1.97 6.02 6.47
N ARG A 16 -2.61 5.26 7.37
CA ARG A 16 -3.91 4.63 7.10
C ARG A 16 -5.02 5.65 6.78
N PHE A 17 -4.99 6.82 7.42
CA PHE A 17 -5.97 7.88 7.19
C PHE A 17 -5.70 8.61 5.86
N TRP A 18 -4.44 8.94 5.57
CA TRP A 18 -4.05 9.56 4.30
C TRP A 18 -4.33 8.66 3.10
N HIS A 19 -4.11 7.35 3.24
CA HIS A 19 -4.42 6.37 2.20
C HIS A 19 -5.92 6.26 1.89
N LEU A 20 -6.79 6.44 2.90
CA LEU A 20 -8.23 6.53 2.69
C LEU A 20 -8.62 7.82 1.96
N LEU A 21 -8.01 8.96 2.31
CA LEU A 21 -8.29 10.26 1.69
C LEU A 21 -7.85 10.32 0.22
N VAL A 22 -6.68 9.78 -0.10
CA VAL A 22 -6.13 9.77 -1.46
C VAL A 22 -6.69 8.59 -2.28
N GLY A 23 -7.31 7.61 -1.61
CA GLY A 23 -7.78 6.38 -2.23
C GLY A 23 -6.65 5.49 -2.74
N LEU A 24 -5.43 5.64 -2.22
CA LEU A 24 -4.30 4.78 -2.55
C LEU A 24 -4.23 3.63 -1.53
N PRO A 25 -4.27 2.37 -1.96
CA PRO A 25 -4.10 1.25 -1.04
C PRO A 25 -2.68 1.24 -0.44
N SER A 26 -2.59 1.02 0.88
CA SER A 26 -1.32 0.85 1.59
C SER A 26 -0.70 -0.51 1.28
N TYR A 27 0.63 -0.56 1.13
CA TYR A 27 1.35 -1.83 0.88
C TYR A 27 1.16 -2.85 2.02
N ASP A 28 1.08 -2.38 3.26
CA ASP A 28 0.81 -3.22 4.44
C ASP A 28 -0.55 -3.96 4.30
N ARG A 29 -1.61 -3.24 3.92
CA ARG A 29 -2.93 -3.81 3.67
C ARG A 29 -2.93 -4.79 2.48
N TYR A 30 -2.10 -4.54 1.47
CA TYR A 30 -1.91 -5.50 0.36
C TYR A 30 -1.27 -6.80 0.86
N LEU A 31 -0.24 -6.72 1.70
CA LEU A 31 0.38 -7.91 2.30
C LEU A 31 -0.60 -8.67 3.20
N GLU A 32 -1.37 -7.98 4.03
CA GLU A 32 -2.43 -8.60 4.84
C GLU A 32 -3.47 -9.32 3.96
N HIS A 33 -3.86 -8.70 2.84
CA HIS A 33 -4.81 -9.30 1.90
C HIS A 33 -4.23 -10.53 1.22
N MET A 34 -2.98 -10.46 0.74
CA MET A 34 -2.26 -11.59 0.13
C MET A 34 -2.11 -12.73 1.13
N ALA A 35 -1.72 -12.45 2.36
CA ALA A 35 -1.59 -13.48 3.40
C ALA A 35 -2.92 -14.16 3.72
N LYS A 36 -4.04 -13.41 3.71
CA LYS A 36 -5.38 -13.96 4.02
C LYS A 36 -6.03 -14.71 2.85
N ASN A 37 -5.86 -14.22 1.61
CA ASN A 37 -6.61 -14.72 0.45
C ASN A 37 -5.74 -15.53 -0.52
N HIS A 38 -4.43 -15.32 -0.51
CA HIS A 38 -3.48 -15.96 -1.41
C HIS A 38 -2.20 -16.41 -0.69
N PRO A 39 -2.30 -17.28 0.33
CA PRO A 39 -1.14 -17.73 1.11
C PRO A 39 -0.09 -18.48 0.27
N ASP A 40 -0.49 -19.02 -0.88
CA ASP A 40 0.37 -19.77 -1.81
C ASP A 40 1.12 -18.86 -2.80
N LYS A 41 0.73 -17.58 -2.91
CA LYS A 41 1.35 -16.64 -3.85
C LYS A 41 2.36 -15.74 -3.15
N ILE A 42 3.53 -15.58 -3.75
CA ILE A 42 4.54 -14.64 -3.30
C ILE A 42 4.03 -13.21 -3.57
N PRO A 43 3.90 -12.34 -2.56
CA PRO A 43 3.46 -10.96 -2.75
C PRO A 43 4.47 -10.19 -3.59
N LYS A 44 3.95 -9.30 -4.45
CA LYS A 44 4.78 -8.42 -5.29
C LYS A 44 5.61 -7.49 -4.43
N THR A 45 6.74 -7.03 -4.98
CA THR A 45 7.52 -6.01 -4.28
C THR A 45 6.75 -4.69 -4.19
N ARG A 46 7.11 -3.87 -3.20
CA ARG A 46 6.51 -2.53 -3.00
C ARG A 46 6.45 -1.73 -4.32
N LYS A 47 7.55 -1.72 -5.07
CA LYS A 47 7.66 -0.96 -6.33
C LYS A 47 6.66 -1.47 -7.37
N GLU A 48 6.60 -2.79 -7.58
CA GLU A 48 5.68 -3.40 -8.54
C GLU A 48 4.21 -3.16 -8.18
N PHE A 49 3.88 -3.24 -6.89
CA PHE A 49 2.55 -2.90 -6.41
C PHE A 49 2.17 -1.45 -6.72
N PHE A 50 3.08 -0.48 -6.52
CA PHE A 50 2.79 0.92 -6.83
C PHE A 50 2.62 1.16 -8.33
N ILE A 51 3.46 0.56 -9.16
CA ILE A 51 3.33 0.66 -10.62
C ILE A 51 1.97 0.10 -11.05
N GLU A 52 1.58 -1.07 -10.57
CA GLU A 52 0.29 -1.68 -10.88
C GLU A 52 -0.90 -0.84 -10.40
N VAL A 53 -0.82 -0.25 -9.20
CA VAL A 53 -1.87 0.66 -8.68
C VAL A 53 -1.96 1.93 -9.52
N GLN A 54 -0.83 2.48 -9.96
CA GLN A 54 -0.78 3.64 -10.85
C GLN A 54 -1.33 3.30 -12.23
N GLU A 55 -0.93 2.18 -12.82
CA GLU A 55 -1.45 1.70 -14.11
C GLU A 55 -2.93 1.34 -14.02
N ALA A 56 -3.41 0.76 -12.92
CA ALA A 56 -4.83 0.46 -12.75
C ALA A 56 -5.70 1.74 -12.66
N ARG A 57 -5.13 2.84 -12.15
CA ARG A 57 -5.84 4.12 -11.97
C ARG A 57 -5.70 5.07 -13.15
N TYR A 58 -4.54 5.09 -13.80
CA TYR A 58 -4.17 6.05 -14.84
C TYR A 58 -3.83 5.40 -16.19
N GLY A 59 -3.68 4.08 -16.24
CA GLY A 59 -3.49 3.34 -17.47
C GLY A 59 -4.79 3.20 -18.25
N SER A 60 -4.70 3.38 -19.57
CA SER A 60 -5.84 3.29 -20.50
C SER A 60 -6.48 1.89 -20.57
N ASN A 61 -5.81 0.86 -20.04
CA ASN A 61 -6.28 -0.53 -20.00
C ASN A 61 -6.95 -0.85 -18.66
N GLY A 62 -8.06 -0.17 -18.38
CA GLY A 62 -8.94 -0.52 -17.27
C GLY A 62 -9.27 -2.02 -17.30
N THR A 63 -9.21 -2.65 -16.12
CA THR A 63 -9.52 -4.07 -15.82
C THR A 63 -8.35 -5.05 -15.90
N LYS A 64 -7.57 -5.13 -14.82
CA LYS A 64 -7.07 -6.42 -14.32
C LYS A 64 -7.47 -6.56 -12.86
N LYS A 65 -8.63 -7.17 -12.63
CA LYS A 65 -9.07 -7.57 -11.28
C LYS A 65 -8.35 -8.88 -10.92
N CYS A 66 -7.80 -8.94 -9.72
CA CYS A 66 -7.40 -10.20 -9.07
C CYS A 66 -8.62 -10.98 -8.61
#